data_AF-A0A6B1I1K8-F1
#
_entry.id   AF-A0A6B1I1K8-F1
#
_cell.length_a   1.000
_cell.length_b   1.000
_cell.length_c   1.000
_cell.angle_alpha   90.00
_cell.angle_beta   90.00
_cell.angle_gamma   90.00
#
_symmetry.space_group_name_H-M   'P 1'
#
loop_
_entity.id
_entity.type
_entity.pdbx_description
1 polymer ?
#
loop_
_entity_poly.entity_id
_entity_poly.type
_entity_poly.pdbx_seq_one_letter_code
_entity_poly.pdbx_strand_id
1 'polypeptide(L)' 'AHGGNDYWEAGLVEPHIVLADFIKILHPDHLPEHALKFYKKLD' A
#
# COMPACT_ATOMS: atom_id res chain seq x y z
N ALA A 1 -13.74 -20.28 2.95
CA ALA A 1 -14.48 -19.10 2.46
C ALA A 1 -13.79 -17.85 2.99
N HIS A 2 -12.68 -17.42 2.39
CA HIS A 2 -12.02 -16.16 2.74
C HIS A 2 -11.91 -15.36 1.44
N GLY A 3 -13.03 -14.73 1.10
CA GLY A 3 -13.19 -13.80 -0.01
C GLY A 3 -13.31 -12.38 0.50
N GLY A 4 -12.51 -12.01 1.50
CA GLY A 4 -12.33 -10.63 1.92
C GLY A 4 -11.17 -10.05 1.14
N ASN A 5 -11.39 -8.93 0.45
CA ASN A 5 -10.31 -8.16 -0.14
C ASN A 5 -9.71 -7.31 0.99
N ASP A 6 -8.47 -7.61 1.42
CA ASP A 6 -7.77 -6.88 2.50
C ASP A 6 -7.72 -5.36 2.26
N TYR A 7 -7.84 -4.93 1.00
CA TYR A 7 -7.96 -3.54 0.60
C TYR A 7 -9.25 -2.87 1.12
N TRP A 8 -10.38 -3.60 1.16
CA TRP A 8 -11.68 -3.10 1.61
C TRP A 8 -11.88 -3.17 3.13
N GLU A 9 -11.21 -4.11 3.82
CA GLU A 9 -11.31 -4.22 5.28
C GLU A 9 -10.24 -3.40 6.03
N ALA A 10 -9.03 -3.25 5.49
CA ALA A 10 -7.93 -2.54 6.17
C ALA A 10 -7.50 -1.23 5.47
N GLY A 11 -7.72 -1.09 4.16
CA GLY A 11 -7.31 0.09 3.40
C GLY A 11 -8.01 1.39 3.82
N LEU A 12 -9.25 1.30 4.34
CA LEU A 12 -9.98 2.44 4.90
C LEU A 12 -9.53 2.77 6.35
N VAL A 13 -8.94 1.80 7.06
CA VAL A 13 -8.56 1.89 8.47
C VAL A 13 -7.15 2.49 8.64
N GLU A 14 -6.29 2.37 7.62
CA GLU A 14 -4.91 2.86 7.67
C GLU A 14 -4.56 3.79 6.48
N PRO A 15 -5.19 4.98 6.35
CA PRO A 15 -4.97 5.88 5.22
C PRO A 15 -3.50 6.35 5.10
N HIS A 16 -2.78 6.38 6.21
CA HIS A 16 -1.36 6.72 6.24
C HIS A 16 -0.48 5.69 5.50
N ILE A 17 -0.86 4.41 5.50
CA ILE A 17 -0.11 3.36 4.80
C ILE A 17 -0.43 3.40 3.30
N VAL A 18 -1.69 3.67 2.92
CA VAL A 18 -2.06 3.90 1.52
C VAL A 18 -1.28 5.10 0.95
N LEU A 19 -1.17 6.19 1.72
CA LEU A 19 -0.36 7.35 1.32
C LEU A 19 1.14 7.01 1.23
N ALA A 20 1.69 6.22 2.16
CA ALA A 20 3.08 5.79 2.13
C ALA A 20 3.40 4.95 0.89
N ASP A 21 2.50 4.05 0.48
CA ASP A 21 2.63 3.31 -0.77
C ASP A 21 2.67 4.26 -1.97
N PHE A 22 1.81 5.28 -2.03
CA PHE A 22 1.85 6.28 -3.10
C PHE A 22 3.14 7.08 -3.13
N ILE A 23 3.63 7.53 -1.97
CA ILE A 23 4.91 8.24 -1.87
C ILE A 23 6.03 7.33 -2.39
N LYS A 24 6.05 6.05 -2.01
CA LYS A 24 7.04 5.08 -2.50
C LYS A 24 6.97 4.87 -4.01
N ILE A 25 5.78 4.81 -4.58
CA ILE A 25 5.56 4.61 -6.02
C ILE A 25 5.98 5.85 -6.83
N LEU A 26 5.60 7.05 -6.38
CA LEU A 26 5.79 8.30 -7.12
C LEU A 26 7.15 8.97 -6.84
N HIS A 27 7.68 8.78 -5.63
CA HIS A 27 8.91 9.41 -5.13
C HIS A 27 9.75 8.42 -4.29
N PRO A 28 10.33 7.39 -4.92
CA PRO A 28 10.92 6.24 -4.22
C PRO A 28 12.07 6.60 -3.25
N ASP A 29 12.72 7.74 -3.48
CA ASP A 29 13.85 8.23 -2.67
C ASP A 29 13.44 8.76 -1.29
N HIS A 30 12.16 9.10 -1.09
CA HIS A 30 11.69 9.70 0.17
C HIS A 30 11.35 8.64 1.24
N LEU A 31 11.03 7.42 0.81
CA LEU A 31 10.72 6.29 1.70
C LEU A 31 11.46 5.03 1.23
N PRO A 32 12.81 5.01 1.24
CA PRO A 32 13.59 3.93 0.65
C PRO A 32 13.30 2.56 1.30
N GLU A 33 12.96 2.54 2.59
CA GLU A 33 12.71 1.31 3.36
C GLU A 33 11.23 0.89 3.41
N HIS A 34 10.31 1.72 2.89
CA HIS A 34 8.88 1.38 2.89
C HIS A 34 8.57 0.24 1.92
N ALA A 35 7.96 -0.83 2.43
CA ALA A 35 7.47 -1.95 1.63
C ALA A 35 6.01 -1.71 1.24
N LEU A 36 5.69 -1.92 -0.05
CA LEU A 36 4.32 -1.75 -0.54
C LEU A 36 3.40 -2.76 0.14
N LYS A 37 2.36 -2.26 0.82
CA LYS A 37 1.39 -3.10 1.54
C LYS A 37 0.15 -3.38 0.70
N PHE A 38 -0.36 -2.37 0.01
CA PHE A 38 -1.61 -2.42 -0.74
C PHE A 38 -1.37 -2.53 -2.25
N TYR A 39 -0.21 -2.13 -2.74
CA TYR A 39 0.13 -2.18 -4.16
C TYR A 39 1.21 -3.21 -4.46
N LYS A 40 1.12 -3.84 -5.64
CA LYS A 40 2.14 -4.74 -6.16
C LYS A 40 2.49 -4.34 -7.58
N LYS A 41 3.78 -4.32 -7.90
CA LYS A 41 4.24 -4.14 -9.27
C LYS A 41 3.81 -5.35 -10.10
N LEU A 42 3.18 -5.10 -11.25
CA LEU A 42 2.88 -6.14 -12.22
C LEU A 42 4.12 -6.36 -13.10
N ASP A 43 4.42 -7.63 -13.38
CA ASP A 43 5.49 -8.06 -14.28
C ASP A 43 5.07 -7.93 -15.76
#